data_AF-A0A6B1E0T3-F1
#
_entry.id   AF-A0A6B1E0T3-F1
#
_cell.length_a   1.000
_cell.length_b   1.000
_cell.length_c   1.000
_cell.angle_alpha   90.00
_cell.angle_beta   90.00
_cell.angle_gamma   90.00
#
_symmetry.space_group_name_H-M   'P 1'
#
loop_
_entity.id
_entity.type
_entity.pdbx_description
1 polymer ?
#
loop_
_entity_poly.entity_id
_entity_poly.type
_entity_poly.pdbx_seq_one_letter_code
_entity_poly.pdbx_strand_id
1 'polypeptide(L)'
;MSKSLQAADREARKIVTNWTTGAALTGWIPGSAFFLTAADTAMIHQVSSAYEVNAFDMDHLMSTLSGAVGSAIAGGVIAEAAGMIPLAGWAIKSAAMAAKAKVIGDVVTRYFRERSDLPDMRVPIPVETDD
;
A
#
# COMPACT_ATOMS: atom_id res chain seq x y z
N MET A 1 -7.73 -26.79 1.22
CA MET A 1 -8.62 -25.63 1.45
C MET A 1 -8.12 -24.50 0.57
N SER A 2 -8.92 -24.01 -0.36
CA SER A 2 -8.61 -22.79 -1.10
C SER A 2 -8.61 -21.60 -0.12
N LYS A 3 -7.67 -20.67 -0.33
CA LYS A 3 -7.61 -19.43 0.45
C LYS A 3 -8.91 -18.64 0.25
N SER A 4 -9.40 -17.94 1.27
CA SER A 4 -10.58 -17.06 1.12
C SER A 4 -10.13 -15.63 0.87
N LEU A 5 -11.02 -14.83 0.25
CA LEU A 5 -10.75 -13.42 0.01
C LEU A 5 -10.50 -12.64 1.32
N GLN A 6 -11.14 -13.04 2.43
CA GLN A 6 -10.89 -12.46 3.76
C GLN A 6 -9.51 -12.83 4.31
N ALA A 7 -9.01 -14.03 4.03
CA ALA A 7 -7.65 -14.43 4.40
C ALA A 7 -6.62 -13.61 3.62
N ALA A 8 -6.86 -13.39 2.32
CA ALA A 8 -6.04 -12.51 1.49
C ALA A 8 -6.07 -11.05 1.97
N ASP A 9 -7.25 -10.49 2.31
CA ASP A 9 -7.39 -9.15 2.91
C ASP A 9 -6.50 -9.01 4.17
N ARG A 10 -6.53 -10.01 5.05
CA ARG A 10 -5.74 -10.00 6.31
C ARG A 10 -4.24 -10.06 6.05
N GLU A 11 -3.82 -10.85 5.07
CA GLU A 11 -2.42 -11.00 4.71
C GLU A 11 -1.89 -9.74 4.01
N ALA A 12 -2.62 -9.20 3.05
CA ALA A 12 -2.30 -7.94 2.38
C ALA A 12 -2.13 -6.81 3.40
N ARG A 13 -3.05 -6.68 4.38
CA ARG A 13 -2.92 -5.67 5.45
C ARG A 13 -1.64 -5.84 6.27
N LYS A 14 -1.23 -7.07 6.59
CA LYS A 14 0.02 -7.33 7.33
C LYS A 14 1.23 -6.91 6.49
N ILE A 15 1.25 -7.26 5.21
CA ILE A 15 2.31 -6.87 4.26
C ILE A 15 2.42 -5.34 4.21
N VAL A 16 1.32 -4.66 3.93
CA VAL A 16 1.27 -3.18 3.86
C VAL A 16 1.70 -2.54 5.16
N THR A 17 1.26 -3.06 6.32
CA THR A 17 1.66 -2.54 7.64
C THR A 17 3.17 -2.68 7.87
N ASN A 18 3.76 -3.82 7.50
CA ASN A 18 5.19 -4.07 7.64
C ASN A 18 6.02 -3.12 6.76
N TRP A 19 5.62 -2.93 5.50
CA TRP A 19 6.29 -2.00 4.58
C TRP A 19 6.11 -0.54 5.01
N THR A 20 4.92 -0.16 5.47
CA THR A 20 4.64 1.17 6.04
C THR A 20 5.54 1.45 7.24
N THR A 21 5.68 0.48 8.14
CA THR A 21 6.56 0.58 9.31
C THR A 21 8.03 0.69 8.87
N GLY A 22 8.46 -0.14 7.92
CA GLY A 22 9.82 -0.07 7.35
C GLY A 22 10.13 1.29 6.73
N ALA A 23 9.21 1.85 5.96
CA ALA A 23 9.32 3.18 5.38
C ALA A 23 9.38 4.29 6.46
N ALA A 24 8.60 4.17 7.54
CA ALA A 24 8.67 5.08 8.68
C ALA A 24 10.05 5.05 9.36
N LEU A 25 10.63 3.85 9.52
CA LEU A 25 11.90 3.67 10.22
C LEU A 25 13.14 4.03 9.38
N THR A 26 13.02 3.97 8.05
CA THR A 26 14.16 4.16 7.12
C THR A 26 14.03 5.39 6.22
N GLY A 27 12.87 6.05 6.20
CA GLY A 27 12.60 7.21 5.35
C GLY A 27 13.53 8.39 5.61
N TRP A 28 13.97 8.60 6.85
CA TRP A 28 14.91 9.66 7.21
C TRP A 28 16.30 9.54 6.56
N ILE A 29 16.72 8.34 6.15
CA ILE A 29 18.06 8.10 5.61
C ILE A 29 18.25 8.89 4.30
N PRO A 30 19.31 9.69 4.14
CA PRO A 30 19.63 10.32 2.86
C PRO A 30 19.77 9.27 1.74
N GLY A 31 19.20 9.54 0.56
CA GLY A 31 19.16 8.58 -0.54
C GLY A 31 18.05 7.52 -0.47
N SER A 32 17.24 7.50 0.60
CA SER A 32 16.21 6.46 0.80
C SER A 32 15.08 6.37 -0.20
N ALA A 33 14.83 7.44 -0.94
CA ALA A 33 13.82 7.44 -1.99
C ALA A 33 14.06 6.34 -3.04
N PHE A 34 15.32 6.05 -3.39
CA PHE A 34 15.64 5.05 -4.41
C PHE A 34 15.29 3.63 -3.94
N PHE A 35 15.79 3.23 -2.77
CA PHE A 35 15.51 1.91 -2.23
C PHE A 35 14.05 1.73 -1.78
N LEU A 36 13.40 2.80 -1.31
CA LEU A 36 11.98 2.75 -0.96
C LEU A 36 11.08 2.64 -2.20
N THR A 37 11.52 3.13 -3.37
CA THR A 37 10.80 2.89 -4.62
C THR A 37 10.88 1.42 -5.04
N ALA A 38 12.06 0.78 -4.90
CA ALA A 38 12.19 -0.67 -5.13
C ALA A 38 11.38 -1.49 -4.10
N ALA A 39 11.33 -1.02 -2.85
CA ALA A 39 10.49 -1.60 -1.79
C ALA A 39 9.00 -1.53 -2.13
N ASP A 40 8.52 -0.41 -2.68
CA ASP A 40 7.12 -0.28 -3.12
C ASP A 40 6.78 -1.35 -4.17
N THR A 41 7.66 -1.58 -5.16
CA THR A 41 7.46 -2.65 -6.15
C THR A 41 7.41 -4.03 -5.52
N ALA A 42 8.31 -4.33 -4.58
CA ALA A 42 8.30 -5.60 -3.85
C ALA A 42 7.01 -5.79 -3.03
N MET A 43 6.53 -4.73 -2.37
CA MET A 43 5.25 -4.74 -1.67
C MET A 43 4.10 -5.06 -2.62
N ILE A 44 4.05 -4.44 -3.80
CA ILE A 44 3.01 -4.69 -4.81
C ILE A 44 2.97 -6.16 -5.21
N HIS A 45 4.13 -6.77 -5.49
CA HIS A 45 4.21 -8.20 -5.82
C HIS A 45 3.79 -9.10 -4.65
N GLN A 46 4.15 -8.77 -3.41
CA GLN A 46 3.73 -9.53 -2.24
C GLN A 46 2.21 -9.45 -2.04
N VAL A 47 1.60 -8.27 -2.24
CA VAL A 47 0.14 -8.12 -2.17
C VAL A 47 -0.53 -8.85 -3.32
N SER A 48 0.01 -8.81 -4.55
CA SER A 48 -0.57 -9.56 -5.68
C SER A 48 -0.56 -11.06 -5.41
N SER A 49 0.54 -11.57 -4.87
CA SER A 49 0.67 -12.97 -4.46
C SER A 49 -0.32 -13.34 -3.35
N ALA A 50 -0.58 -12.42 -2.40
CA ALA A 50 -1.59 -12.65 -1.37
C ALA A 50 -3.00 -12.84 -1.94
N TYR A 51 -3.33 -12.22 -3.07
CA TYR A 51 -4.59 -12.38 -3.79
C TYR A 51 -4.56 -13.42 -4.91
N GLU A 52 -3.46 -14.16 -5.06
CA GLU A 52 -3.24 -15.14 -6.13
C GLU A 52 -3.33 -14.54 -7.55
N VAL A 53 -3.10 -13.23 -7.67
CA VAL A 53 -3.03 -12.51 -8.96
C VAL A 53 -1.56 -12.51 -9.43
N ASN A 54 -1.22 -13.51 -10.24
CA ASN A 54 0.16 -13.75 -10.69
C ASN A 54 0.55 -12.97 -11.96
N ALA A 55 -0.44 -12.52 -12.75
CA ALA A 55 -0.21 -11.74 -13.96
C ALA A 55 -0.97 -10.42 -13.86
N PHE A 56 -0.23 -9.31 -13.85
CA PHE A 56 -0.80 -7.98 -13.91
C PHE A 56 0.15 -7.04 -14.65
N ASP A 57 -0.43 -6.06 -15.33
CA ASP A 57 0.31 -5.02 -16.01
C ASP A 57 0.75 -3.96 -14.98
N MET A 58 2.07 -3.87 -14.78
CA MET A 58 2.67 -2.91 -13.86
C MET A 58 2.50 -1.47 -14.36
N ASP A 59 2.56 -1.22 -15.67
CA ASP A 59 2.42 0.14 -16.21
C ASP A 59 1.00 0.66 -15.99
N HIS A 60 -0.01 -0.20 -16.19
CA HIS A 60 -1.39 0.14 -15.91
C HIS A 60 -1.62 0.42 -14.41
N LEU A 61 -1.07 -0.44 -13.53
CA LEU A 61 -1.14 -0.24 -12.08
C LEU A 61 -0.44 1.05 -11.64
N MET A 62 0.75 1.31 -12.17
CA MET A 62 1.52 2.51 -11.86
C MET A 62 0.83 3.78 -12.36
N SER A 63 0.14 3.74 -13.49
CA SER A 63 -0.69 4.88 -13.93
C SER A 63 -1.80 5.19 -12.91
N THR A 64 -2.46 4.16 -12.38
CA THR A 64 -3.50 4.28 -11.35
C THR A 64 -2.92 4.80 -10.03
N LEU A 65 -1.72 4.32 -9.66
CA LEU A 65 -1.01 4.76 -8.46
C LEU A 65 -0.49 6.20 -8.58
N SER A 66 -0.05 6.63 -9.76
CA SER A 66 0.55 7.95 -9.95
C SER A 66 -0.36 9.10 -9.50
N GLY A 67 -1.67 9.01 -9.77
CA GLY A 67 -2.66 9.98 -9.29
C GLY A 67 -2.91 9.90 -7.77
N ALA A 68 -2.99 8.69 -7.22
CA ALA A 68 -3.23 8.46 -5.80
C ALA A 68 -2.03 8.84 -4.91
N VAL A 69 -0.82 8.48 -5.35
CA VAL A 69 0.44 8.81 -4.68
C VAL A 69 0.78 10.27 -4.87
N GLY A 70 0.58 10.82 -6.07
CA GLY A 70 0.76 12.24 -6.36
C GLY A 70 -0.08 13.11 -5.44
N SER A 71 -1.37 12.78 -5.25
CA SER A 71 -2.24 13.51 -4.32
C SER A 71 -1.87 13.29 -2.84
N ALA A 72 -1.46 12.08 -2.45
CA ALA A 72 -1.04 11.78 -1.09
C ALA A 72 0.25 12.51 -0.66
N ILE A 73 1.16 12.75 -1.61
CA ILE A 73 2.41 13.48 -1.37
C ILE A 73 2.21 14.99 -1.60
N ALA A 74 1.34 15.41 -2.52
CA ALA A 74 1.10 16.82 -2.85
C ALA A 74 0.49 17.63 -1.70
N GLY A 75 -0.20 17.00 -0.76
CA GLY A 75 -0.67 17.66 0.48
C GLY A 75 0.46 18.01 1.45
N GLY A 76 1.64 17.42 1.29
CA GLY A 76 2.82 17.62 2.13
C GLY A 76 3.79 18.59 1.48
N VAL A 77 3.81 19.82 1.97
CA VAL A 77 4.93 20.77 1.81
C VAL A 77 6.18 20.16 2.47
N ILE A 78 6.83 19.22 1.79
CA ILE A 78 8.05 18.53 2.23
C ILE A 78 8.91 18.29 1.00
N ALA A 79 9.35 19.36 0.34
CA ALA A 79 10.36 19.22 -0.70
C ALA A 79 11.64 19.99 -0.38
N GLU A 80 11.61 21.15 0.27
CA GLU A 80 12.86 21.93 0.38
C GLU A 80 13.20 22.47 1.78
N ALA A 81 12.23 22.69 2.67
CA ALA A 81 12.53 23.20 4.02
C ALA A 81 13.01 22.13 5.02
N ALA A 82 12.64 20.86 4.81
CA ALA A 82 12.95 19.75 5.72
C ALA A 82 14.41 19.25 5.64
N GLY A 83 15.15 19.58 4.58
CA GLY A 83 16.59 19.29 4.52
C GLY A 83 17.44 20.19 5.44
N MET A 84 16.89 21.34 5.86
CA MET A 84 17.62 22.40 6.56
C MET A 84 17.51 22.34 8.09
N ILE A 85 16.50 21.64 8.62
CA ILE A 85 16.30 21.45 10.06
C ILE A 85 16.56 19.97 10.40
N PRO A 86 17.76 19.63 10.93
CA PRO A 86 18.05 18.27 11.36
C PRO A 86 16.99 17.78 12.36
N LEU A 87 16.70 16.47 12.34
CA LEU A 87 15.70 15.79 13.17
C LEU A 87 14.23 16.02 12.77
N ALA A 88 13.75 17.27 12.71
CA ALA A 88 12.34 17.54 12.39
C ALA A 88 12.01 17.18 10.94
N GLY A 89 12.84 17.61 10.00
CA GLY A 89 12.63 17.30 8.59
C GLY A 89 12.82 15.81 8.24
N TRP A 90 13.64 15.11 9.02
CA TRP A 90 13.83 13.66 8.92
C TRP A 90 12.61 12.88 9.38
N ALA A 91 12.01 13.27 10.51
CA ALA A 91 10.76 12.68 10.99
C ALA A 91 9.61 12.93 9.99
N ILE A 92 9.52 14.16 9.47
CA ILE A 92 8.53 14.54 8.45
C ILE A 92 8.71 13.72 7.17
N LYS A 93 9.95 13.52 6.70
CA LYS A 93 10.23 12.66 5.54
C LYS A 93 9.86 11.20 5.81
N SER A 94 10.19 10.66 6.98
CA SER A 94 9.78 9.32 7.39
C SER A 94 8.26 9.15 7.40
N ALA A 95 7.53 10.13 7.94
CA ALA A 95 6.08 10.14 7.93
C ALA A 95 5.51 10.18 6.51
N ALA A 96 6.09 11.00 5.63
CA ALA A 96 5.69 11.06 4.22
C ALA A 96 5.94 9.73 3.48
N MET A 97 7.07 9.07 3.73
CA MET A 97 7.35 7.76 3.13
C MET A 97 6.42 6.67 3.67
N ALA A 98 6.08 6.70 4.95
CA ALA A 98 5.08 5.80 5.53
C ALA A 98 3.69 6.04 4.93
N ALA A 99 3.29 7.31 4.77
CA ALA A 99 2.03 7.67 4.14
C ALA A 99 1.96 7.19 2.69
N LYS A 100 3.03 7.38 1.92
CA LYS A 100 3.17 6.84 0.56
C LYS A 100 2.97 5.33 0.53
N ALA A 101 3.71 4.58 1.36
CA ALA A 101 3.63 3.13 1.40
C ALA A 101 2.21 2.64 1.76
N LYS A 102 1.55 3.30 2.71
CA LYS A 102 0.15 3.00 3.06
C LYS A 102 -0.79 3.23 1.89
N VAL A 103 -0.69 4.37 1.20
CA VAL A 103 -1.56 4.70 0.05
C VAL A 103 -1.37 3.73 -1.10
N ILE A 104 -0.12 3.39 -1.43
CA ILE A 104 0.17 2.36 -2.43
C ILE A 104 -0.47 1.04 -2.00
N GLY A 105 -0.23 0.63 -0.76
CA GLY A 105 -0.78 -0.60 -0.19
C GLY A 105 -2.30 -0.69 -0.27
N ASP A 106 -3.02 0.38 0.09
CA ASP A 106 -4.49 0.43 0.05
C ASP A 106 -5.01 0.36 -1.40
N VAL A 107 -4.38 1.09 -2.33
CA VAL A 107 -4.77 1.08 -3.75
C VAL A 107 -4.53 -0.30 -4.38
N VAL A 108 -3.37 -0.91 -4.15
CA VAL A 108 -3.05 -2.21 -4.75
C VAL A 108 -3.86 -3.33 -4.10
N THR A 109 -4.16 -3.24 -2.80
CA THR A 109 -5.07 -4.16 -2.12
C THR A 109 -6.44 -4.13 -2.78
N ARG A 110 -7.00 -2.94 -3.04
CA ARG A 110 -8.29 -2.82 -3.75
C ARG A 110 -8.20 -3.37 -5.18
N TYR A 111 -7.15 -2.98 -5.92
CA TYR A 111 -6.94 -3.38 -7.31
C TYR A 111 -6.89 -4.91 -7.47
N PHE A 112 -6.14 -5.59 -6.61
CA PHE A 112 -5.99 -7.04 -6.65
C PHE A 112 -7.19 -7.78 -6.07
N ARG A 113 -7.84 -7.24 -5.04
CA ARG A 113 -9.08 -7.79 -4.51
C ARG A 113 -10.16 -7.88 -5.57
N GLU A 114 -10.34 -6.82 -6.37
CA GLU A 114 -11.34 -6.77 -7.46
C GLU A 114 -11.03 -7.75 -8.61
N ARG A 115 -9.80 -8.25 -8.71
CA ARG A 115 -9.30 -9.12 -9.78
C ARG A 115 -8.99 -10.54 -9.31
N SER A 116 -9.25 -10.84 -8.03
CA SER A 116 -8.96 -12.13 -7.43
C SER A 116 -10.14 -13.07 -7.60
N ASP A 117 -9.86 -14.32 -8.00
CA ASP A 117 -10.86 -15.39 -8.10
C ASP A 117 -11.12 -16.08 -6.73
N LEU A 118 -10.55 -15.55 -5.64
CA LEU A 118 -10.69 -16.13 -4.32
C LEU A 118 -12.15 -16.03 -3.83
N PRO A 119 -12.70 -17.10 -3.23
CA PRO A 119 -14.07 -17.12 -2.76
C PRO A 119 -14.30 -16.09 -1.65
N ASP A 120 -15.31 -15.23 -1.83
CA ASP A 120 -15.78 -14.31 -0.80
C ASP A 120 -16.73 -15.03 0.16
N MET A 121 -16.18 -15.62 1.23
CA MET A 121 -16.95 -16.33 2.26
C MET A 121 -17.70 -15.38 3.21
N ARG A 122 -18.20 -14.23 2.73
CA ARG A 122 -19.18 -13.45 3.50
C ARG A 122 -20.44 -14.29 3.57
N VAL A 123 -20.69 -14.89 4.72
CA VAL A 123 -21.97 -15.54 5.02
C VAL A 123 -23.07 -14.53 4.72
N PRO A 124 -23.97 -14.77 3.74
CA PRO A 124 -25.16 -13.95 3.60
C PRO A 124 -25.94 -14.15 4.90
N ILE A 125 -26.07 -13.11 5.71
CA ILE A 125 -27.05 -13.13 6.79
C ILE A 125 -28.39 -13.00 6.07
N PRO A 126 -29.28 -14.01 6.07
CA PRO A 126 -30.63 -13.80 5.59
C PRO A 126 -31.22 -12.70 6.47
N VAL A 127 -31.48 -11.54 5.87
CA VAL A 127 -32.30 -10.52 6.51
C VAL A 127 -33.71 -11.06 6.40
N GLU A 128 -34.19 -11.71 7.47
CA GLU A 128 -35.61 -11.97 7.66
C GLU A 128 -36.28 -10.60 7.69
N THR A 129 -36.84 -10.19 6.56
CA THR A 129 -37.82 -9.11 6.52
C THR A 129 -39.10 -9.68 7.10
N ASP A 130 -39.38 -9.37 8.36
CA ASP A 130 -40.69 -9.55 8.96
C ASP A 130 -41.69 -8.67 8.19
N ASP A 131 -42.56 -9.32 7.41
CA ASP A 131 -43.77 -8.74 6.80
C ASP A 131 -44.91 -8.61 7.82
#